data_AF-A0A8J7RLW8-F1
#
_entry.id   AF-A0A8J7RLW8-F1
#
_cell.length_a   1.000
_cell.length_b   1.000
_cell.length_c   1.000
_cell.angle_alpha   90.00
_cell.angle_beta   90.00
_cell.angle_gamma   90.00
#
_symmetry.space_group_name_H-M   'P 1'
#
loop_
_entity.id
_entity.type
_entity.pdbx_description
1 polymer ?
#
loop_
_entity_poly.entity_id
_entity_poly.type
_entity_poly.pdbx_seq_one_letter_code
_entity_poly.pdbx_strand_id
1 'polypeptide(L)'
;MSSKKILDKLATEEDKEELAIATLINNYTTIALIKADLEEATSKKKMLKLQNNIDNEIFQICNELAQYMISKDLDEMEYLGILVKVDKETKNISFEPNPNYNY
;
A
#
# COMPACT_ATOMS: atom_id res chain seq x y z
N MET A 1 9.12 -27.97 -15.97
CA MET A 1 9.65 -26.92 -15.08
C MET A 1 8.70 -25.75 -15.15
N SER A 2 8.05 -25.41 -14.03
CA SER A 2 7.05 -24.33 -14.00
C SER A 2 7.74 -22.97 -14.10
N SER A 3 7.16 -22.04 -14.87
CA SER A 3 7.58 -20.65 -15.02
C SER A 3 7.86 -19.94 -13.67
N LYS A 4 7.24 -20.42 -12.58
CA LYS A 4 7.47 -19.96 -11.21
C LYS A 4 8.93 -20.14 -10.74
N LYS A 5 9.59 -21.23 -11.13
CA LYS A 5 11.02 -21.48 -10.82
C LYS A 5 11.99 -20.67 -11.69
N ILE A 6 11.50 -20.08 -12.78
CA ILE A 6 12.30 -19.23 -13.69
C ILE A 6 12.19 -17.77 -13.23
N LEU A 7 11.01 -17.31 -12.80
CA LEU A 7 10.83 -16.00 -12.16
C LEU A 7 11.60 -15.89 -10.83
N ASP A 8 11.53 -16.90 -9.96
CA ASP A 8 12.30 -16.91 -8.69
C ASP A 8 13.83 -16.91 -8.90
N LYS A 9 14.31 -17.23 -10.11
CA LYS A 9 15.73 -17.25 -10.48
C LYS A 9 16.19 -16.01 -11.25
N LEU A 10 15.26 -15.16 -11.70
CA LEU A 10 15.54 -13.96 -12.50
C LEU A 10 15.22 -12.66 -11.78
N ALA A 11 14.33 -12.70 -10.78
CA ALA A 11 14.05 -11.54 -9.93
C ALA A 11 15.27 -11.27 -9.04
N THR A 12 15.94 -10.14 -9.31
CA THR A 12 16.89 -9.54 -8.37
C THR A 12 16.17 -9.24 -7.05
N GLU A 13 16.91 -9.05 -5.96
CA GLU A 13 16.27 -8.64 -4.69
C GLU A 13 15.49 -7.32 -4.86
N GLU A 14 15.94 -6.45 -5.76
CA GLU A 14 15.29 -5.20 -6.16
C GLU A 14 13.90 -5.46 -6.79
N ASP A 15 13.79 -6.44 -7.71
CA ASP A 15 12.50 -6.81 -8.32
C ASP A 15 11.49 -7.38 -7.30
N LYS A 16 11.98 -8.05 -6.25
CA LYS A 16 11.13 -8.56 -5.17
C LYS A 16 10.67 -7.46 -4.23
N GLU A 17 11.54 -6.49 -3.98
CA GLU A 17 11.25 -5.31 -3.18
C GLU A 17 10.21 -4.42 -3.87
N GLU A 18 10.37 -4.13 -5.16
CA GLU A 18 9.37 -3.41 -5.96
C GLU A 18 8.01 -4.11 -5.95
N LEU A 19 8.01 -5.46 -6.07
CA LEU A 19 6.79 -6.25 -6.02
C LEU A 19 6.09 -6.19 -4.65
N ALA A 20 6.86 -6.17 -3.55
CA ALA A 20 6.32 -6.04 -2.20
C ALA A 20 5.62 -4.69 -2.02
N ILE A 21 6.25 -3.61 -2.49
CA ILE A 21 5.70 -2.26 -2.42
C ILE A 21 4.43 -2.14 -3.28
N ALA A 22 4.48 -2.64 -4.51
CA ALA A 22 3.34 -2.71 -5.42
C ALA A 22 2.13 -3.40 -4.77
N THR A 23 2.39 -4.50 -4.08
CA THR A 23 1.38 -5.29 -3.38
C THR A 23 0.78 -4.49 -2.21
N LEU A 24 1.61 -3.81 -1.42
CA LEU A 24 1.15 -2.98 -0.30
C LEU A 24 0.24 -1.84 -0.77
N ILE A 25 0.61 -1.15 -1.86
CA ILE A 25 -0.16 -0.03 -2.40
C ILE A 25 -1.48 -0.51 -3.02
N ASN A 26 -1.46 -1.62 -3.75
CA ASN A 26 -2.68 -2.21 -4.31
C ASN A 26 -3.67 -2.67 -3.23
N ASN A 27 -3.16 -3.22 -2.11
CA ASN A 27 -3.98 -3.60 -0.97
C ASN A 27 -4.62 -2.37 -0.32
N TYR A 28 -3.86 -1.29 -0.13
CA TYR A 28 -4.39 -0.02 0.40
C TYR A 28 -5.54 0.52 -0.47
N THR A 29 -5.35 0.59 -1.80
CA THR A 29 -6.37 1.10 -2.73
C THR A 29 -7.64 0.25 -2.68
N THR A 30 -7.51 -1.08 -2.62
CA THR A 30 -8.65 -1.99 -2.51
C THR A 30 -9.42 -1.78 -1.20
N ILE A 31 -8.69 -1.65 -0.09
CA ILE A 31 -9.30 -1.44 1.22
C ILE A 31 -10.00 -0.06 1.29
N ALA A 32 -9.42 0.98 0.70
CA ALA A 32 -10.02 2.31 0.62
C ALA A 32 -11.34 2.31 -0.16
N LEU A 33 -11.42 1.54 -1.25
CA LEU A 33 -12.67 1.35 -2.00
C LEU A 33 -13.73 0.60 -1.18
N ILE A 34 -13.33 -0.47 -0.47
CA ILE A 34 -14.24 -1.21 0.42
C ILE A 34 -14.76 -0.30 1.55
N LYS A 35 -13.91 0.60 2.06
CA LYS A 35 -14.31 1.60 3.06
C LYS A 35 -15.38 2.56 2.52
N ALA A 36 -15.25 3.01 1.27
CA ALA A 36 -16.25 3.85 0.60
C ALA A 36 -17.58 3.10 0.40
N ASP A 37 -17.55 1.86 -0.09
CA ASP A 37 -18.74 1.03 -0.27
C ASP A 37 -19.43 0.70 1.07
N LEU A 38 -18.66 0.61 2.15
CA LEU A 38 -19.20 0.40 3.50
C LEU A 38 -19.98 1.59 4.03
N GLU A 39 -19.65 2.83 3.63
CA GLU A 39 -20.42 4.02 4.05
C GLU A 39 -21.87 3.99 3.53
N GLU A 40 -22.15 3.18 2.50
CA GLU A 40 -23.49 3.03 1.89
C GLU A 40 -24.35 1.88 2.49
N ALA A 41 -23.80 1.01 3.35
CA ALA A 41 -24.52 -0.18 3.85
C ALA A 41 -25.45 0.11 5.07
N THR A 42 -26.45 -0.76 5.32
CA THR A 42 -27.57 -0.49 6.26
C THR A 42 -27.48 -1.14 7.66
N SER A 43 -26.42 -1.90 7.98
CA SER A 43 -26.25 -2.52 9.31
C SER A 43 -25.08 -1.95 10.10
N LYS A 44 -25.35 -0.88 10.85
CA LYS A 44 -24.38 -0.07 11.63
C LYS A 44 -23.39 -0.87 12.48
N LYS A 45 -23.81 -1.97 13.11
CA LYS A 45 -22.95 -2.78 14.01
C LYS A 45 -21.95 -3.66 13.26
N LYS A 46 -22.34 -4.25 12.12
CA LYS A 46 -21.44 -5.07 11.30
C LYS A 46 -20.48 -4.17 10.50
N MET A 47 -20.95 -3.02 10.04
CA MET A 47 -20.12 -2.00 9.39
C MET A 47 -19.02 -1.49 10.32
N LEU A 48 -19.34 -1.10 11.56
CA LEU A 48 -18.33 -0.58 12.49
C LEU A 48 -17.21 -1.59 12.78
N LYS A 49 -17.55 -2.88 12.91
CA LYS A 49 -16.54 -3.93 13.10
C LYS A 49 -15.67 -4.10 11.86
N LEU A 50 -16.27 -4.07 10.67
CA LEU A 50 -15.54 -4.22 9.42
C LEU A 50 -14.66 -2.99 9.15
N GLN A 51 -15.16 -1.79 9.42
CA GLN A 51 -14.44 -0.53 9.36
C GLN A 51 -13.22 -0.52 10.30
N ASN A 52 -13.40 -0.93 11.56
CA ASN A 52 -12.28 -1.01 12.51
C ASN A 52 -11.22 -2.04 12.07
N ASN A 53 -11.64 -3.17 11.49
CA ASN A 53 -10.70 -4.17 10.97
C ASN A 53 -9.92 -3.60 9.77
N ILE A 54 -10.63 -2.94 8.85
CA ILE A 54 -10.06 -2.25 7.70
C ILE A 54 -9.06 -1.18 8.13
N ASP A 55 -9.43 -0.31 9.06
CA ASP A 55 -8.56 0.74 9.56
C ASP A 55 -7.30 0.17 10.22
N ASN A 56 -7.42 -0.98 10.91
CA ASN A 56 -6.28 -1.67 11.49
C ASN A 56 -5.36 -2.31 10.43
N GLU A 57 -5.92 -2.88 9.36
CA GLU A 57 -5.13 -3.40 8.23
C GLU A 57 -4.41 -2.28 7.46
N ILE A 58 -5.10 -1.17 7.20
CA ILE A 58 -4.48 0.03 6.60
C ILE A 58 -3.31 0.51 7.46
N PHE A 59 -3.50 0.59 8.78
CA PHE A 59 -2.46 1.05 9.69
C PHE A 59 -1.21 0.15 9.63
N GLN A 60 -1.39 -1.17 9.58
CA GLN A 60 -0.28 -2.12 9.44
C GLN A 60 0.47 -1.94 8.12
N ILE A 61 -0.26 -1.84 7.00
CA ILE A 61 0.32 -1.61 5.66
C ILE A 61 1.12 -0.31 5.63
N CYS A 62 0.57 0.78 6.20
CA CYS A 62 1.26 2.08 6.24
C CYS A 62 2.55 2.01 7.09
N ASN A 63 2.52 1.29 8.21
CA ASN A 63 3.68 1.14 9.07
C ASN A 63 4.78 0.28 8.41
N GLU A 64 4.42 -0.82 7.74
CA GLU A 64 5.37 -1.64 6.98
C GLU A 64 6.02 -0.86 5.84
N LEU A 65 5.22 -0.11 5.08
CA LEU A 65 5.72 0.74 4.00
C LEU A 65 6.60 1.88 4.54
N ALA A 66 6.28 2.46 5.70
CA ALA A 66 7.08 3.52 6.31
C ALA A 66 8.45 3.01 6.72
N GLN A 67 8.48 1.84 7.36
CA GLN A 67 9.73 1.18 7.75
C GLN A 67 10.57 0.82 6.53
N TYR A 68 9.93 0.33 5.47
CA TYR A 68 10.61 0.03 4.22
C TYR A 68 11.25 1.29 3.62
N MET A 69 10.48 2.36 3.43
CA MET A 69 11.00 3.63 2.86
C MET A 69 12.14 4.21 3.71
N ILE A 70 11.99 4.22 5.04
CA ILE A 70 13.06 4.66 5.96
C ILE A 70 14.31 3.78 5.83
N SER A 71 14.15 2.45 5.73
CA SER A 71 15.28 1.53 5.58
C SER A 71 16.09 1.73 4.30
N LYS A 72 15.44 2.29 3.27
CA LYS A 72 16.03 2.61 1.97
C LYS A 72 16.42 4.08 1.84
N ASP A 73 16.28 4.85 2.93
CA ASP A 73 16.49 6.31 2.99
C ASP A 73 15.62 7.11 2.00
N LEU A 74 14.44 6.59 1.65
CA LEU A 74 13.50 7.23 0.73
C LEU A 74 12.58 8.18 1.51
N ASP A 75 12.42 9.41 1.00
CA ASP A 75 11.44 10.38 1.50
C ASP A 75 10.11 10.30 0.74
N GLU A 76 10.17 9.94 -0.55
CA GLU A 76 9.02 9.78 -1.42
C GLU A 76 9.23 8.64 -2.42
N MET A 77 8.13 8.07 -2.90
CA MET A 77 8.13 7.08 -3.98
C MET A 77 6.85 7.22 -4.81
N GLU A 78 6.93 6.86 -6.09
CA GLU A 78 5.77 6.87 -6.98
C GLU A 78 5.40 5.44 -7.38
N TYR A 79 4.11 5.11 -7.34
CA TYR A 79 3.59 3.86 -7.87
C TYR A 79 2.23 4.07 -8.53
N LEU A 80 2.13 3.74 -9.82
CA LEU A 80 0.89 3.84 -10.62
C LEU A 80 0.19 5.20 -10.48
N GLY A 81 0.96 6.29 -10.50
CA GLY A 81 0.43 7.65 -10.36
C GLY A 81 0.00 8.01 -8.93
N ILE A 82 0.38 7.23 -7.93
CA ILE A 82 0.26 7.59 -6.51
C ILE A 82 1.65 7.94 -5.99
N LEU A 83 1.80 9.17 -5.51
CA LEU A 83 2.95 9.64 -4.78
C LEU A 83 2.77 9.28 -3.30
N VAL A 84 3.64 8.41 -2.80
CA VAL A 84 3.70 8.01 -1.41
C VAL A 84 4.83 8.78 -0.76
N LYS A 85 4.55 9.52 0.31
CA LYS A 85 5.57 10.26 1.06
C LYS A 85 5.63 9.75 2.49
N VAL A 86 6.84 9.60 3.03
CA VAL A 86 7.06 9.24 4.43
C VAL A 86 7.62 10.43 5.19
N ASP A 87 6.99 10.75 6.30
CA ASP A 87 7.57 11.64 7.29
C ASP A 87 8.50 10.81 8.19
N LYS A 88 9.82 11.02 8.09
CA LYS A 88 10.81 10.27 8.86
C LYS A 88 10.75 10.56 10.36
N GLU A 89 10.24 11.72 10.79
CA GLU A 89 10.10 12.07 12.21
C GLU A 89 8.88 11.39 12.83
N THR A 90 7.74 11.45 12.14
CA THR A 90 6.48 10.89 12.67
C THR A 90 6.21 9.45 12.22
N LYS A 91 6.99 8.94 11.25
CA LYS A 91 6.81 7.64 10.56
C LYS A 91 5.44 7.49 9.90
N ASN A 92 4.78 8.60 9.61
CA ASN A 92 3.49 8.60 8.92
C ASN A 92 3.70 8.55 7.42
N ILE A 93 2.76 7.90 6.73
CA ILE A 93 2.68 7.90 5.27
C ILE A 93 1.51 8.75 4.82
N SER A 94 1.74 9.51 3.75
CA SER A 94 0.68 10.15 2.97
C SER A 94 0.67 9.55 1.56
N PHE A 95 -0.54 9.41 1.02
CA PHE A 95 -0.80 8.96 -0.35
C PHE A 95 -1.47 10.11 -1.09
N GLU A 96 -0.83 10.59 -2.15
CA GLU A 96 -1.32 11.70 -2.97
C GLU A 96 -1.35 11.28 -4.44
N PRO A 97 -2.37 11.69 -5.23
CA PRO A 97 -2.30 11.54 -6.68
C PRO A 97 -1.10 12.31 -7.23
N ASN A 98 -0.28 11.69 -8.07
CA ASN A 98 0.81 12.37 -8.77
C ASN A 98 0.21 13.23 -9.90
N PRO A 99 0.28 14.57 -9.82
CA PRO A 99 -0.28 15.46 -10.85
C PRO A 99 0.44 15.35 -12.20
N ASN A 100 1.63 14.73 -12.24
CA ASN A 100 2.45 14.58 -13.43
C ASN A 100 2.36 13.19 -14.06
N TYR A 101 1.53 12.29 -13.52
CA TYR A 101 1.37 10.95 -14.08
C TYR A 101 0.54 11.00 -15.37
N ASN A 102 1.22 10.81 -16.51
CA ASN A 102 0.58 10.66 -17.82
C ASN A 102 0.59 9.17 -18.20
N TYR A 103 -0.59 8.62 -18.49
CA TYR A 103 -0.83 7.23 -18.91
C TYR A 103 -0.17 6.87 -20.24
#